data_AF-A0A1M4SN06-F1
#
_entry.id   AF-A0A1M4SN06-F1
#
_cell.length_a   1.000
_cell.length_b   1.000
_cell.length_c   1.000
_cell.angle_alpha   90.00
_cell.angle_beta   90.00
_cell.angle_gamma   90.00
#
_symmetry.space_group_name_H-M   'P 1'
#
loop_
_entity.id
_entity.type
_entity.pdbx_description
1 polymer ?
#
loop_
_entity_poly.entity_id
_entity_poly.type
_entity_poly.pdbx_seq_one_letter_code
_entity_poly.pdbx_strand_id
1 'polypeptide(L)'
;MRLGIVLTTKPYAGGAFTYAAFMLEAISDESTYVSDIRAYYTDELWEKYLQRYKDIHGEQLSGNYFRDIEMLNKSNCDVILLSDQMNWSKDISIPTITPIHDLMHIYERGNGFPEIEDEDCFVRRQWLYTDIYSYSAGILTDSELGRKHVLDQYGRTKADRVYVLPFSVPFYLDDKYEQGEYPVREKYMFYPAQFWKHKNHEILVRAVSLLRQRGIFVKFVFVGSDKGNLKNINELIHAEGVEDNIEILGFVPDSEMYMLYKNARAMVMPSIFGPTNIPPLEAMYTGCPVAVSDKYAMPEQIGDAGLTFNPYDVEEAATVLEQLWVDDELCRRLSEAGIKRVKRYSIENFSVRLLQCVADVYNKGVTSKNKIRELLSKLTHKDSIYIYGAGEYARYIYALLNYYGVNIKGFVVSKQLGNSKFLGHSICEIESLRNAKDITILLGLHPKNFETVKGTIRLHNIADNCVVEFSEEYFQLLWNFLATVRGKACLEMINHLGRF
;
A
#
# COMPACT_ATOMS: atom_id res chain seq x y z
N MET A 1 17.82 4.71 -12.25
CA MET A 1 16.97 5.24 -11.16
C MET A 1 17.43 4.61 -9.86
N ARG A 2 17.48 5.37 -8.77
CA ARG A 2 17.81 4.85 -7.42
C ARG A 2 16.53 4.50 -6.66
N LEU A 3 16.39 3.25 -6.23
CA LEU A 3 15.21 2.75 -5.54
C LEU A 3 15.55 2.41 -4.09
N GLY A 4 14.79 2.99 -3.15
CA GLY A 4 14.83 2.56 -1.75
C GLY A 4 13.70 1.58 -1.46
N ILE A 5 13.92 0.64 -0.53
CA ILE A 5 12.87 -0.17 0.10
C ILE A 5 13.06 -0.14 1.61
N VAL A 6 11.98 0.09 2.36
CA VAL A 6 11.98 0.08 3.83
C VAL A 6 11.36 -1.24 4.31
N LEU A 7 12.09 -1.95 5.17
CA LEU A 7 11.81 -3.29 5.68
C LEU A 7 11.70 -3.26 7.22
N THR A 8 10.48 -3.07 7.72
CA THR A 8 10.20 -2.93 9.16
C THR A 8 9.71 -4.20 9.83
N THR A 9 9.28 -5.18 9.03
CA THR A 9 8.78 -6.47 9.52
C THR A 9 9.94 -7.35 9.94
N LYS A 10 9.73 -8.22 10.94
CA LYS A 10 10.71 -9.25 11.27
C LYS A 10 10.81 -10.29 10.15
N PRO A 11 12.02 -10.64 9.66
CA PRO A 11 12.20 -11.72 8.68
C PRO A 11 11.66 -13.08 9.15
N TYR A 12 11.25 -13.92 8.20
CA TYR A 12 10.78 -15.30 8.43
C TYR A 12 9.51 -15.42 9.29
N ALA A 13 8.70 -14.35 9.36
CA ALA A 13 7.53 -14.30 10.24
C ALA A 13 6.27 -13.78 9.51
N GLY A 14 5.42 -14.72 9.09
CA GLY A 14 4.06 -14.45 8.61
C GLY A 14 3.99 -13.68 7.28
N GLY A 15 2.76 -13.40 6.84
CA GLY A 15 2.49 -12.84 5.51
C GLY A 15 3.10 -11.46 5.25
N ALA A 16 3.34 -10.65 6.29
CA ALA A 16 3.96 -9.34 6.13
C ALA A 16 5.43 -9.45 5.67
N PHE A 17 6.19 -10.39 6.25
CA PHE A 17 7.52 -10.74 5.75
C PHE A 17 7.45 -11.29 4.33
N THR A 18 6.52 -12.22 4.07
CA THR A 18 6.36 -12.83 2.74
C THR A 18 6.11 -11.77 1.67
N TYR A 19 5.31 -10.75 1.97
CA TYR A 19 5.07 -9.63 1.06
C TYR A 19 6.32 -8.77 0.81
N ALA A 20 7.07 -8.45 1.87
CA ALA A 20 8.34 -7.74 1.75
C ALA A 20 9.35 -8.55 0.91
N ALA A 21 9.37 -9.87 1.06
CA ALA A 21 10.17 -10.77 0.24
C ALA A 21 9.74 -10.75 -1.23
N PHE A 22 8.43 -10.73 -1.54
CA PHE A 22 7.97 -10.55 -2.93
C PHE A 22 8.50 -9.26 -3.55
N MET A 23 8.47 -8.16 -2.79
CA MET A 23 9.01 -6.88 -3.28
C MET A 23 10.51 -6.97 -3.57
N LEU A 24 11.28 -7.58 -2.67
CA LEU A 24 12.74 -7.73 -2.85
C LEU A 24 13.09 -8.59 -4.06
N GLU A 25 12.47 -9.76 -4.20
CA GLU A 25 12.63 -10.61 -5.38
C GLU A 25 12.27 -9.84 -6.65
N ALA A 26 11.14 -9.13 -6.65
CA ALA A 26 10.65 -8.39 -7.80
C ALA A 26 11.54 -7.23 -8.25
N ILE A 27 12.20 -6.54 -7.32
CA ILE A 27 13.10 -5.43 -7.66
C ILE A 27 14.53 -5.92 -7.95
N SER A 28 14.88 -7.15 -7.54
CA SER A 28 16.20 -7.73 -7.75
C SER A 28 16.41 -8.33 -9.15
N ASP A 29 15.35 -8.45 -9.95
CA ASP A 29 15.43 -8.98 -11.31
C ASP A 29 16.34 -8.09 -12.20
N GLU A 30 17.37 -8.70 -12.81
CA GLU A 30 18.36 -8.02 -13.67
C GLU A 30 17.72 -7.32 -14.90
N SER A 31 16.47 -7.66 -15.24
CA SER A 31 15.70 -7.00 -16.30
C SER A 31 15.16 -5.61 -15.92
N THR A 32 15.40 -5.14 -14.69
CA THR A 32 14.92 -3.85 -14.21
C THR A 32 15.76 -2.66 -14.73
N TYR A 33 15.13 -1.51 -14.93
CA TYR A 33 15.81 -0.23 -15.22
C TYR A 33 16.31 0.46 -13.91
N VAL A 34 16.38 -0.30 -12.82
CA VAL A 34 16.83 0.16 -11.51
C VAL A 34 18.34 -0.03 -11.45
N SER A 35 19.08 1.04 -11.18
CA SER A 35 20.54 1.05 -11.28
C SER A 35 21.26 0.92 -9.94
N ASP A 36 20.54 1.08 -8.83
CA ASP A 36 21.04 1.06 -7.45
C ASP A 36 19.82 0.86 -6.52
N ILE A 37 19.85 -0.22 -5.75
CA ILE A 37 18.77 -0.61 -4.82
C ILE A 37 19.32 -0.54 -3.39
N ARG A 38 18.61 0.20 -2.53
CA ARG A 38 18.94 0.34 -1.11
C ARG A 38 17.83 -0.21 -0.24
N ALA A 39 18.16 -1.16 0.62
CA ALA A 39 17.26 -1.72 1.60
C ALA A 39 17.54 -1.12 2.99
N TYR A 40 16.52 -0.49 3.58
CA TYR A 40 16.57 0.10 4.91
C TYR A 40 15.80 -0.77 5.87
N TYR A 41 16.43 -1.33 6.91
CA TYR A 41 15.79 -2.34 7.75
C TYR A 41 15.89 -2.05 9.25
N THR A 42 14.88 -2.44 10.03
CA THR A 42 14.88 -2.26 11.50
C THR A 42 15.41 -3.46 12.27
N ASP A 43 15.27 -4.66 11.74
CA ASP A 43 15.72 -5.92 12.37
C ASP A 43 16.99 -6.44 11.69
N GLU A 44 18.03 -6.72 12.47
CA GLU A 44 19.35 -7.17 11.98
C GLU A 44 19.30 -8.47 11.18
N LEU A 45 18.26 -9.29 11.36
CA LEU A 45 18.09 -10.52 10.58
C LEU A 45 17.92 -10.23 9.07
N TRP A 46 17.52 -9.01 8.69
CA TRP A 46 17.47 -8.60 7.29
C TRP A 46 18.86 -8.56 6.66
N GLU A 47 19.91 -8.22 7.41
CA GLU A 47 21.28 -8.22 6.88
C GLU A 47 21.64 -9.61 6.32
N LYS A 48 21.34 -10.66 7.09
CA LYS A 48 21.54 -12.05 6.66
C LYS A 48 20.64 -12.41 5.48
N TYR A 49 19.37 -11.99 5.49
CA TYR A 49 18.44 -12.29 4.39
C TYR A 49 18.89 -11.64 3.07
N LEU A 50 19.39 -10.40 3.13
CA LEU A 50 19.78 -9.60 1.98
C LEU A 50 21.05 -10.13 1.28
N GLN A 51 21.89 -10.94 1.94
CA GLN A 51 23.08 -11.58 1.34
C GLN A 51 22.77 -12.43 0.10
N ARG A 52 21.49 -12.79 -0.12
CA ARG A 52 21.03 -13.55 -1.28
C ARG A 52 20.98 -12.71 -2.56
N TYR A 53 20.96 -11.38 -2.43
CA TYR A 53 20.89 -10.45 -3.54
C TYR A 53 22.25 -9.77 -3.73
N LYS A 54 22.78 -9.81 -4.96
CA LYS A 54 24.09 -9.22 -5.27
C LYS A 54 24.05 -7.69 -5.34
N ASP A 55 22.91 -7.15 -5.79
CA ASP A 55 22.76 -5.75 -6.18
C ASP A 55 21.88 -4.93 -5.21
N ILE A 56 21.61 -5.47 -4.02
CA ILE A 56 20.86 -4.77 -2.97
C ILE A 56 21.80 -4.41 -1.81
N HIS A 57 21.96 -3.11 -1.57
CA HIS A 57 22.77 -2.61 -0.46
C HIS A 57 21.90 -2.38 0.78
N GLY A 58 22.21 -3.09 1.86
CA GLY A 58 21.51 -2.97 3.14
C GLY A 58 22.07 -1.87 4.05
N GLU A 59 21.19 -1.09 4.66
CA GLU A 59 21.50 -0.08 5.68
C GLU A 59 20.53 -0.24 6.87
N GLN A 60 21.06 -0.46 8.08
CA GLN A 60 20.23 -0.60 9.27
C GLN A 60 19.70 0.76 9.75
N LEU A 61 18.41 0.81 10.05
CA LEU A 61 17.73 1.94 10.69
C LEU A 61 18.06 1.96 12.19
N SER A 62 18.13 3.16 12.75
CA SER A 62 18.49 3.37 14.16
C SER A 62 17.39 2.98 15.15
N GLY A 63 16.17 2.75 14.68
CA GLY A 63 14.98 2.53 15.50
C GLY A 63 14.42 3.82 16.11
N ASN A 64 15.07 4.97 15.85
CA ASN A 64 14.56 6.29 16.23
C ASN A 64 13.90 6.94 15.03
N TYR A 65 12.58 7.12 15.12
CA TYR A 65 11.75 7.68 14.04
C TYR A 65 12.35 8.91 13.34
N PHE A 66 12.77 9.94 14.10
CA PHE A 66 13.26 11.18 13.51
C PHE A 66 14.59 11.00 12.78
N ARG A 67 15.51 10.22 13.35
CA ARG A 67 16.81 9.91 12.71
C ARG A 67 16.62 9.06 11.47
N ASP A 68 15.71 8.09 11.52
CA ASP A 68 15.41 7.19 10.42
C ASP A 68 14.80 7.96 9.24
N ILE A 69 13.83 8.85 9.51
CA ILE A 69 13.27 9.76 8.50
C ILE A 69 14.35 10.69 7.92
N GLU A 70 15.23 11.25 8.76
CA GLU A 70 16.33 12.10 8.28
C GLU A 70 17.29 11.33 7.37
N MET A 71 17.62 10.09 7.72
CA MET A 71 18.46 9.21 6.92
C MET A 71 17.81 8.90 5.57
N LEU A 72 16.54 8.50 5.56
CA LEU A 72 15.79 8.24 4.32
C LEU A 72 15.77 9.48 3.41
N ASN A 73 15.59 10.67 3.99
CA ASN A 73 15.59 11.93 3.25
C ASN A 73 16.96 12.32 2.66
N LYS A 74 18.05 11.76 3.18
CA LYS A 74 19.43 11.96 2.68
C LYS A 74 19.91 10.82 1.78
N SER A 75 19.11 9.77 1.58
CA SER A 75 19.47 8.58 0.79
C SER A 75 19.79 8.83 -0.69
N ASN A 76 19.37 9.97 -1.23
CA ASN A 76 19.37 10.27 -2.67
C ASN A 76 18.57 9.26 -3.53
N CYS A 77 17.65 8.50 -2.93
CA CYS A 77 16.71 7.68 -3.70
C CYS A 77 15.76 8.55 -4.53
N ASP A 78 15.33 8.04 -5.67
CA ASP A 78 14.34 8.70 -6.52
C ASP A 78 12.91 8.33 -6.12
N VAL A 79 12.70 7.09 -5.66
CA VAL A 79 11.44 6.52 -5.14
C VAL A 79 11.78 5.62 -3.95
N ILE A 80 10.89 5.56 -2.95
CA ILE A 80 10.99 4.64 -1.81
C ILE A 80 9.75 3.74 -1.74
N LEU A 81 9.95 2.42 -1.71
CA LEU A 81 8.92 1.43 -1.38
C LEU A 81 8.84 1.27 0.13
N LEU A 82 7.63 1.33 0.70
CA LEU A 82 7.37 0.91 2.07
C LEU A 82 6.81 -0.50 2.01
N SER A 83 7.46 -1.49 2.63
CA SER A 83 7.07 -2.89 2.51
C SER A 83 5.84 -3.27 3.35
N ASP A 84 5.35 -2.37 4.19
CA ASP A 84 4.18 -2.57 5.03
C ASP A 84 3.33 -1.28 5.15
N GLN A 85 2.26 -1.36 5.94
CA GLN A 85 1.23 -0.34 6.07
C GLN A 85 1.63 0.77 7.06
N MET A 86 2.71 1.50 6.77
CA MET A 86 3.24 2.58 7.63
C MET A 86 2.89 3.98 7.12
N ASN A 87 2.66 4.95 8.02
CA ASN A 87 2.40 6.34 7.66
C ASN A 87 3.66 7.20 7.48
N TRP A 88 4.83 6.59 7.30
CA TRP A 88 6.08 7.34 7.12
C TRP A 88 6.08 8.18 5.85
N SER A 89 5.21 7.87 4.88
CA SER A 89 5.01 8.64 3.65
C SER A 89 4.72 10.12 3.90
N LYS A 90 4.13 10.47 5.05
CA LYS A 90 3.89 11.89 5.40
C LYS A 90 5.16 12.64 5.74
N ASP A 91 6.21 11.97 6.22
CA ASP A 91 7.44 12.59 6.73
C ASP A 91 8.66 12.31 5.83
N ILE A 92 8.52 11.42 4.84
CA ILE A 92 9.54 11.17 3.82
C ILE A 92 9.36 12.18 2.67
N SER A 93 10.45 12.88 2.34
CA SER A 93 10.53 13.89 1.28
C SER A 93 10.69 13.33 -0.13
N ILE A 94 10.99 12.05 -0.23
CA ILE A 94 11.13 11.31 -1.49
C ILE A 94 9.77 10.68 -1.81
N PRO A 95 9.33 10.63 -3.09
CA PRO A 95 8.09 9.94 -3.46
C PRO A 95 8.05 8.50 -2.92
N THR A 96 6.99 8.19 -2.17
CA THR A 96 6.79 6.88 -1.55
C THR A 96 5.69 6.09 -2.25
N ILE A 97 5.87 4.76 -2.31
CA ILE A 97 4.82 3.81 -2.69
C ILE A 97 4.53 2.96 -1.46
N THR A 98 3.27 2.90 -1.06
CA THR A 98 2.86 2.27 0.21
C THR A 98 1.67 1.35 0.01
N PRO A 99 1.68 0.12 0.54
CA PRO A 99 0.53 -0.77 0.45
C PRO A 99 -0.59 -0.36 1.42
N ILE A 100 -1.82 -0.62 1.01
CA ILE A 100 -2.98 -0.79 1.89
C ILE A 100 -3.54 -2.17 1.56
N HIS A 101 -3.31 -3.14 2.44
CA HIS A 101 -3.68 -4.54 2.19
C HIS A 101 -5.17 -4.78 2.39
N ASP A 102 -5.75 -4.15 3.41
CA ASP A 102 -7.16 -4.29 3.71
C ASP A 102 -7.68 -3.09 4.52
N LEU A 103 -9.00 -2.95 4.55
CA LEU A 103 -9.70 -1.98 5.40
C LEU A 103 -10.72 -2.68 6.31
N MET A 104 -10.44 -3.90 6.76
CA MET A 104 -11.42 -4.71 7.51
C MET A 104 -11.82 -4.07 8.84
N HIS A 105 -10.96 -3.24 9.44
CA HIS A 105 -11.32 -2.41 10.58
C HIS A 105 -12.51 -1.45 10.34
N ILE A 106 -12.87 -1.20 9.07
CA ILE A 106 -14.07 -0.46 8.66
C ILE A 106 -15.18 -1.44 8.28
N TYR A 107 -14.90 -2.37 7.36
CA TYR A 107 -15.90 -3.23 6.74
C TYR A 107 -16.41 -4.36 7.64
N GLU A 108 -15.63 -4.77 8.64
CA GLU A 108 -15.98 -5.82 9.62
C GLU A 108 -16.22 -5.24 11.02
N ARG A 109 -16.33 -3.92 11.15
CA ARG A 109 -16.53 -3.28 12.44
C ARG A 109 -17.92 -3.62 13.00
N GLY A 110 -17.95 -4.02 14.28
CA GLY A 110 -19.19 -4.39 14.97
C GLY A 110 -19.61 -5.85 14.73
N ASN A 111 -18.79 -6.66 14.06
CA ASN A 111 -19.07 -8.06 13.78
C ASN A 111 -18.45 -9.04 14.81
N GLY A 112 -18.03 -8.57 16.00
CA GLY A 112 -17.55 -9.44 17.07
C GLY A 112 -16.07 -9.81 16.98
N PHE A 113 -15.23 -8.94 16.42
CA PHE A 113 -13.79 -9.19 16.21
C PHE A 113 -12.92 -8.33 17.15
N PRO A 114 -12.38 -8.91 18.25
CA PRO A 114 -11.59 -8.16 19.22
C PRO A 114 -10.38 -7.42 18.61
N GLU A 115 -9.81 -7.94 17.53
CA GLU A 115 -8.68 -7.35 16.81
C GLU A 115 -8.96 -5.98 16.15
N ILE A 116 -10.23 -5.59 16.00
CA ILE A 116 -10.64 -4.33 15.36
C ILE A 116 -11.73 -3.55 16.10
N GLU A 117 -12.23 -4.06 17.23
CA GLU A 117 -13.32 -3.42 17.99
C GLU A 117 -12.84 -2.33 18.96
N ASP A 118 -11.56 -2.32 19.31
CA ASP A 118 -10.97 -1.28 20.14
C ASP A 118 -11.05 0.10 19.45
N GLU A 119 -11.72 1.07 20.10
CA GLU A 119 -11.97 2.40 19.51
C GLU A 119 -10.67 3.14 19.20
N ASP A 120 -9.68 3.06 20.10
CA ASP A 120 -8.37 3.68 19.92
C ASP A 120 -7.63 3.06 18.72
N CYS A 121 -7.72 1.75 18.55
CA CYS A 121 -7.21 1.04 17.38
C CYS A 121 -7.91 1.47 16.10
N PHE A 122 -9.24 1.60 16.11
CA PHE A 122 -10.01 2.08 14.97
C PHE A 122 -9.56 3.48 14.56
N VAL A 123 -9.56 4.44 15.50
CA VAL A 123 -9.14 5.82 15.25
C VAL A 123 -7.71 5.82 14.74
N ARG A 124 -6.76 5.12 15.39
CA ARG A 124 -5.37 5.05 14.94
C ARG A 124 -5.25 4.54 13.51
N ARG A 125 -5.99 3.50 13.13
CA ARG A 125 -6.01 2.97 11.75
C ARG A 125 -6.62 3.97 10.76
N GLN A 126 -7.70 4.66 11.11
CA GLN A 126 -8.28 5.71 10.27
C GLN A 126 -7.27 6.82 9.98
N TRP A 127 -6.51 7.28 10.98
CA TRP A 127 -5.48 8.29 10.80
C TRP A 127 -4.30 7.75 9.97
N LEU A 128 -3.83 6.55 10.26
CA LEU A 128 -2.77 5.86 9.51
C LEU A 128 -3.10 5.77 8.02
N TYR A 129 -4.28 5.26 7.65
CA TYR A 129 -4.65 5.08 6.26
C TYR A 129 -5.05 6.39 5.58
N THR A 130 -5.56 7.37 6.32
CA THR A 130 -5.74 8.74 5.80
C THR A 130 -4.39 9.36 5.46
N ASP A 131 -3.37 9.20 6.31
CA ASP A 131 -2.01 9.66 6.03
C ASP A 131 -1.46 8.94 4.78
N ILE A 132 -1.56 7.61 4.72
CA ILE A 132 -1.09 6.83 3.56
C ILE A 132 -1.76 7.32 2.26
N TYR A 133 -3.08 7.48 2.25
CA TYR A 133 -3.80 7.99 1.07
C TYR A 133 -3.44 9.44 0.72
N SER A 134 -3.17 10.25 1.74
CA SER A 134 -2.88 11.68 1.56
C SER A 134 -1.48 11.93 1.01
N TYR A 135 -0.49 11.18 1.46
CA TYR A 135 0.92 11.52 1.25
C TYR A 135 1.68 10.57 0.32
N SER A 136 1.21 9.34 0.12
CA SER A 136 1.90 8.40 -0.78
C SER A 136 1.75 8.82 -2.25
N ALA A 137 2.84 8.71 -3.01
CA ALA A 137 2.85 8.98 -4.45
C ALA A 137 2.22 7.83 -5.26
N GLY A 138 2.31 6.61 -4.73
CA GLY A 138 1.56 5.43 -5.19
C GLY A 138 1.03 4.62 -4.00
N ILE A 139 -0.10 3.96 -4.21
CA ILE A 139 -0.75 3.09 -3.23
C ILE A 139 -0.96 1.73 -3.88
N LEU A 140 -0.56 0.66 -3.20
CA LEU A 140 -0.70 -0.71 -3.69
C LEU A 140 -1.84 -1.40 -2.95
N THR A 141 -2.75 -2.04 -3.68
CA THR A 141 -3.80 -2.90 -3.13
C THR A 141 -3.69 -4.30 -3.72
N ASP A 142 -4.13 -5.31 -2.97
CA ASP A 142 -4.02 -6.73 -3.37
C ASP A 142 -5.00 -7.15 -4.49
N SER A 143 -6.06 -6.37 -4.70
CA SER A 143 -7.17 -6.71 -5.59
C SER A 143 -7.90 -5.45 -6.11
N GLU A 144 -8.74 -5.62 -7.13
CA GLU A 144 -9.65 -4.55 -7.57
C GLU A 144 -10.69 -4.20 -6.50
N LEU A 145 -11.14 -5.18 -5.70
CA LEU A 145 -12.00 -4.91 -4.55
C LEU A 145 -11.28 -4.08 -3.49
N GLY A 146 -10.02 -4.41 -3.16
CA GLY A 146 -9.19 -3.61 -2.26
C GLY A 146 -9.01 -2.18 -2.76
N ARG A 147 -8.75 -2.02 -4.07
CA ARG A 147 -8.70 -0.70 -4.73
C ARG A 147 -10.02 0.04 -4.59
N LYS A 148 -11.14 -0.62 -4.84
CA LYS A 148 -12.48 -0.05 -4.67
C LYS A 148 -12.72 0.40 -3.23
N HIS A 149 -12.37 -0.41 -2.23
CA HIS A 149 -12.51 -0.05 -0.82
C HIS A 149 -11.72 1.21 -0.45
N VAL A 150 -10.45 1.30 -0.88
CA VAL A 150 -9.63 2.51 -0.67
C VAL A 150 -10.30 3.74 -1.30
N LEU A 151 -10.78 3.64 -2.54
CA LEU A 151 -11.37 4.75 -3.26
C LEU A 151 -12.75 5.18 -2.72
N ASP A 152 -13.55 4.23 -2.24
CA ASP A 152 -14.85 4.53 -1.64
C ASP A 152 -14.66 5.19 -0.27
N GLN A 153 -13.64 4.81 0.50
CA GLN A 153 -13.38 5.35 1.84
C GLN A 153 -12.68 6.72 1.82
N TYR A 154 -11.67 6.91 0.97
CA TYR A 154 -10.82 8.12 1.00
C TYR A 154 -11.03 9.04 -0.21
N GLY A 155 -11.90 8.64 -1.15
CA GLY A 155 -12.27 9.42 -2.33
C GLY A 155 -11.54 9.01 -3.60
N ARG A 156 -11.97 9.60 -4.72
CA ARG A 156 -11.51 9.24 -6.08
C ARG A 156 -10.57 10.26 -6.73
N THR A 157 -10.24 11.33 -6.03
CA THR A 157 -9.39 12.42 -6.53
C THR A 157 -7.97 11.98 -6.89
N LYS A 158 -7.52 10.83 -6.37
CA LYS A 158 -6.20 10.23 -6.64
C LYS A 158 -6.29 8.80 -7.17
N ALA A 159 -7.38 8.47 -7.88
CA ALA A 159 -7.59 7.11 -8.39
C ALA A 159 -6.48 6.63 -9.35
N ASP A 160 -5.75 7.55 -9.98
CA ASP A 160 -4.59 7.31 -10.84
C ASP A 160 -3.31 6.94 -10.06
N ARG A 161 -3.37 6.93 -8.72
CA ARG A 161 -2.27 6.57 -7.82
C ARG A 161 -2.54 5.28 -7.05
N VAL A 162 -3.71 4.65 -7.20
CA VAL A 162 -4.05 3.38 -6.55
C VAL A 162 -3.93 2.25 -7.57
N TYR A 163 -2.92 1.41 -7.39
CA TYR A 163 -2.54 0.32 -8.29
C TYR A 163 -2.86 -1.03 -7.66
N VAL A 164 -3.33 -1.97 -8.50
CA VAL A 164 -3.57 -3.35 -8.08
C VAL A 164 -2.33 -4.19 -8.29
N LEU A 165 -1.80 -4.71 -7.18
CA LEU A 165 -0.65 -5.60 -7.10
C LEU A 165 -1.06 -6.85 -6.30
N PRO A 166 -1.63 -7.88 -6.98
CA PRO A 166 -1.97 -9.14 -6.33
C PRO A 166 -0.74 -9.81 -5.72
N PHE A 167 -0.93 -10.58 -4.65
CA PHE A 167 0.15 -11.36 -4.05
C PHE A 167 0.73 -12.40 -5.04
N SER A 168 1.97 -12.82 -4.78
CA SER A 168 2.66 -13.86 -5.52
C SER A 168 2.71 -15.17 -4.73
N VAL A 169 3.17 -16.24 -5.37
CA VAL A 169 3.58 -17.47 -4.68
C VAL A 169 4.91 -17.24 -3.94
N PRO A 170 5.02 -17.66 -2.66
CA PRO A 170 6.28 -17.65 -1.91
C PRO A 170 7.37 -18.52 -2.50
N PHE A 171 8.59 -17.97 -2.55
CA PHE A 171 9.75 -18.66 -3.10
C PHE A 171 10.09 -19.93 -2.33
N TYR A 172 9.78 -20.03 -1.04
CA TYR A 172 10.10 -21.20 -0.23
C TYR A 172 9.38 -22.48 -0.70
N LEU A 173 8.33 -22.33 -1.53
CA LEU A 173 7.63 -23.46 -2.15
C LEU A 173 8.29 -23.94 -3.44
N ASP A 174 9.31 -23.26 -3.95
CA ASP A 174 10.05 -23.70 -5.13
C ASP A 174 10.83 -24.98 -4.81
N ASP A 175 10.69 -26.00 -5.67
CA ASP A 175 11.32 -27.32 -5.52
C ASP A 175 12.85 -27.27 -5.43
N LYS A 176 13.46 -26.13 -5.79
CA LYS A 176 14.90 -25.90 -5.63
C LYS A 176 15.38 -25.73 -4.18
N TYR A 177 14.47 -25.51 -3.22
CA TYR A 177 14.82 -25.39 -1.80
C TYR A 177 14.73 -26.74 -1.07
N GLU A 178 15.54 -26.91 -0.02
CA GLU A 178 15.53 -28.13 0.79
C GLU A 178 14.15 -28.37 1.39
N GLN A 179 13.56 -29.52 1.03
CA GLN A 179 12.28 -29.96 1.54
C GLN A 179 12.52 -30.76 2.82
N GLY A 180 11.85 -30.34 3.90
CA GLY A 180 11.92 -31.01 5.19
C GLY A 180 11.16 -32.35 5.21
N GLU A 181 11.28 -33.07 6.32
CA GLU A 181 10.49 -34.28 6.51
C GLU A 181 8.99 -33.95 6.63
N TYR A 182 8.17 -34.90 6.22
CA TYR A 182 6.72 -34.79 6.25
C TYR A 182 6.16 -35.37 7.56
N PRO A 183 5.58 -34.55 8.46
CA PRO A 183 5.25 -35.01 9.80
C PRO A 183 3.99 -35.90 9.88
N VAL A 184 3.06 -35.84 8.92
CA VAL A 184 1.71 -36.42 9.06
C VAL A 184 1.43 -37.56 8.07
N ARG A 185 1.56 -38.84 8.43
CA ARG A 185 1.48 -39.92 7.42
C ARG A 185 0.07 -40.27 6.89
N GLU A 186 -0.99 -39.71 7.47
CA GLU A 186 -2.38 -40.02 7.16
C GLU A 186 -2.99 -39.01 6.18
N LYS A 187 -4.15 -39.33 5.58
CA LYS A 187 -4.96 -38.37 4.80
C LYS A 187 -5.52 -37.28 5.74
N TYR A 188 -5.43 -36.01 5.36
CA TYR A 188 -5.88 -34.86 6.17
C TYR A 188 -6.25 -33.66 5.30
N MET A 189 -7.12 -32.80 5.84
CA MET A 189 -7.35 -31.44 5.37
C MET A 189 -6.40 -30.48 6.09
N PHE A 190 -6.03 -29.38 5.46
CA PHE A 190 -4.99 -28.47 5.97
C PHE A 190 -5.48 -27.03 6.10
N TYR A 191 -5.08 -26.36 7.18
CA TYR A 191 -5.31 -24.92 7.33
C TYR A 191 -4.11 -24.22 8.01
N PRO A 192 -3.30 -23.48 7.24
CA PRO A 192 -2.16 -22.73 7.76
C PRO A 192 -2.56 -21.28 8.09
N ALA A 193 -3.05 -21.08 9.32
CA ALA A 193 -3.40 -19.76 9.81
C ALA A 193 -3.09 -19.60 11.30
N GLN A 194 -2.63 -18.39 11.65
CA GLN A 194 -2.55 -17.99 13.06
C GLN A 194 -3.93 -18.01 13.71
N PHE A 195 -3.99 -18.30 15.01
CA PHE A 195 -5.24 -18.40 15.77
C PHE A 195 -5.80 -17.02 16.16
N TRP A 196 -6.10 -16.19 15.15
CA TRP A 196 -6.95 -15.00 15.30
C TRP A 196 -8.43 -15.38 15.22
N LYS A 197 -9.32 -14.52 15.75
CA LYS A 197 -10.77 -14.76 15.67
C LYS A 197 -11.27 -14.70 14.22
N HIS A 198 -10.86 -13.73 13.41
CA HIS A 198 -11.23 -13.65 11.99
C HIS A 198 -10.71 -14.80 11.11
N LYS A 199 -9.73 -15.58 11.58
CA LYS A 199 -9.28 -16.80 10.87
C LYS A 199 -10.26 -17.96 11.05
N ASN A 200 -11.23 -17.83 11.97
CA ASN A 200 -12.45 -18.65 12.04
C ASN A 200 -12.21 -20.16 12.05
N HIS A 201 -11.24 -20.64 12.82
CA HIS A 201 -11.02 -22.09 13.01
C HIS A 201 -12.28 -22.80 13.57
N GLU A 202 -13.09 -22.07 14.34
CA GLU A 202 -14.33 -22.54 14.95
C GLU A 202 -15.31 -23.19 13.95
N ILE A 203 -15.50 -22.60 12.76
CA ILE A 203 -16.42 -23.19 11.76
C ILE A 203 -15.95 -24.57 11.30
N LEU A 204 -14.63 -24.78 11.19
CA LEU A 204 -14.07 -26.07 10.78
C LEU A 204 -14.22 -27.12 11.87
N VAL A 205 -14.01 -26.74 13.14
CA VAL A 205 -14.23 -27.65 14.28
C VAL A 205 -15.68 -28.14 14.31
N ARG A 206 -16.64 -27.21 14.19
CA ARG A 206 -18.08 -27.53 14.16
C ARG A 206 -18.46 -28.37 12.94
N ALA A 207 -17.91 -28.06 11.77
CA ALA A 207 -18.16 -28.83 10.55
C ALA A 207 -17.61 -30.27 10.65
N VAL A 208 -16.41 -30.44 11.23
CA VAL A 208 -15.84 -31.77 11.51
C VAL A 208 -16.70 -32.56 12.50
N SER A 209 -17.20 -31.92 13.56
CA SER A 209 -18.15 -32.54 14.52
C SER A 209 -19.42 -33.03 13.82
N LEU A 210 -20.01 -32.18 12.97
CA LEU A 210 -21.19 -32.54 12.19
C LEU A 210 -20.94 -33.72 11.25
N LEU A 211 -19.80 -33.75 10.56
CA LEU A 211 -19.43 -34.88 9.70
C LEU A 211 -19.19 -36.17 10.51
N ARG A 212 -18.58 -36.07 11.69
CA ARG A 212 -18.42 -37.21 12.60
C ARG A 212 -19.77 -37.78 13.02
N GLN A 213 -20.76 -36.94 13.32
CA GLN A 213 -22.14 -37.38 13.62
C GLN A 213 -22.80 -38.08 12.42
N ARG A 214 -22.41 -37.73 11.19
CA ARG A 214 -22.82 -38.41 9.95
C ARG A 214 -22.02 -39.68 9.64
N GLY A 215 -21.09 -40.06 10.50
CA GLY A 215 -20.23 -41.24 10.31
C GLY A 215 -19.04 -41.02 9.39
N ILE A 216 -18.69 -39.77 9.06
CA ILE A 216 -17.55 -39.41 8.21
C ILE A 216 -16.42 -38.88 9.08
N PHE A 217 -15.33 -39.65 9.17
CA PHE A 217 -14.14 -39.24 9.91
C PHE A 217 -13.21 -38.39 9.03
N VAL A 218 -13.24 -37.08 9.22
CA VAL A 218 -12.34 -36.12 8.56
C VAL A 218 -11.19 -35.78 9.51
N LYS A 219 -9.95 -35.95 9.06
CA LYS A 219 -8.76 -35.48 9.79
C LYS A 219 -8.36 -34.09 9.31
N PHE A 220 -7.97 -33.23 10.23
CA PHE A 220 -7.57 -31.84 9.97
C PHE A 220 -6.24 -31.52 10.66
N VAL A 221 -5.36 -30.81 9.97
CA VAL A 221 -4.11 -30.27 10.52
C VAL A 221 -4.18 -28.75 10.51
N PHE A 222 -4.04 -28.14 11.69
CA PHE A 222 -3.93 -26.69 11.86
C PHE A 222 -2.48 -26.30 12.17
N VAL A 223 -2.01 -25.25 11.51
CA VAL A 223 -0.66 -24.68 11.69
C VAL A 223 -0.76 -23.18 11.91
N GLY A 224 -0.03 -22.67 12.90
CA GLY A 224 0.05 -21.25 13.18
C GLY A 224 0.34 -20.95 14.64
N SER A 225 0.87 -19.74 14.89
CA SER A 225 1.07 -19.23 16.24
C SER A 225 -0.26 -18.80 16.88
N ASP A 226 -0.35 -18.91 18.21
CA ASP A 226 -1.48 -18.34 18.95
C ASP A 226 -1.51 -16.80 18.88
N LYS A 227 -2.71 -16.24 18.73
CA LYS A 227 -3.01 -14.81 18.71
C LYS A 227 -4.18 -14.46 19.63
N GLY A 228 -4.37 -15.26 20.68
CA GLY A 228 -5.37 -15.05 21.73
C GLY A 228 -6.64 -15.89 21.58
N ASN A 229 -6.69 -16.80 20.60
CA ASN A 229 -7.87 -17.65 20.37
C ASN A 229 -7.59 -19.15 20.47
N LEU A 230 -6.33 -19.60 20.54
CA LEU A 230 -6.00 -21.04 20.56
C LEU A 230 -6.67 -21.77 21.74
N LYS A 231 -6.72 -21.14 22.92
CA LYS A 231 -7.40 -21.70 24.10
C LYS A 231 -8.88 -22.00 23.80
N ASN A 232 -9.61 -21.05 23.24
CA ASN A 232 -11.03 -21.21 22.91
C ASN A 232 -11.23 -22.32 21.87
N ILE A 233 -10.33 -22.43 20.90
CA ILE A 233 -10.37 -23.49 19.89
C ILE A 233 -10.14 -24.87 20.52
N ASN A 234 -9.16 -25.01 21.41
CA ASN A 234 -8.92 -26.27 22.13
C ASN A 234 -10.12 -26.67 23.01
N GLU A 235 -10.72 -25.72 23.72
CA GLU A 235 -11.94 -25.97 24.52
C GLU A 235 -13.11 -26.41 23.63
N LEU A 236 -13.27 -25.81 22.44
CA LEU A 236 -14.29 -26.21 21.48
C LEU A 236 -14.03 -27.61 20.89
N ILE A 237 -12.79 -27.93 20.53
CA ILE A 237 -12.41 -29.26 20.03
C ILE A 237 -12.80 -30.33 21.05
N HIS A 238 -12.52 -30.07 22.35
CA HIS A 238 -12.90 -30.97 23.44
C HIS A 238 -14.42 -31.05 23.62
N ALA A 239 -15.12 -29.92 23.62
CA ALA A 239 -16.58 -29.88 23.80
C ALA A 239 -17.33 -30.59 22.67
N GLU A 240 -16.81 -30.52 21.45
CA GLU A 240 -17.35 -31.21 20.27
C GLU A 240 -16.90 -32.68 20.17
N GLY A 241 -15.97 -33.13 21.01
CA GLY A 241 -15.47 -34.50 21.03
C GLY A 241 -14.73 -34.91 19.75
N VAL A 242 -13.98 -33.97 19.15
CA VAL A 242 -13.27 -34.14 17.87
C VAL A 242 -11.74 -34.08 18.01
N GLU A 243 -11.22 -34.40 19.19
CA GLU A 243 -9.78 -34.40 19.49
C GLU A 243 -9.00 -35.31 18.54
N ASP A 244 -9.54 -36.49 18.24
CA ASP A 244 -8.90 -37.44 17.32
C ASP A 244 -8.91 -36.96 15.85
N ASN A 245 -9.79 -36.01 15.53
CA ASN A 245 -9.93 -35.47 14.19
C ASN A 245 -8.97 -34.31 13.92
N ILE A 246 -8.52 -33.58 14.94
CA ILE A 246 -7.83 -32.30 14.76
C ILE A 246 -6.46 -32.30 15.43
N GLU A 247 -5.44 -32.10 14.61
CA GLU A 247 -4.04 -32.01 15.04
C GLU A 247 -3.56 -30.55 14.89
N ILE A 248 -2.99 -30.00 15.96
CA ILE A 248 -2.43 -28.64 15.95
C ILE A 248 -0.91 -28.73 16.11
N LEU A 249 -0.16 -28.34 15.08
CA LEU A 249 1.31 -28.47 15.05
C LEU A 249 2.04 -27.22 15.59
N GLY A 250 1.32 -26.12 15.81
CA GLY A 250 1.94 -24.85 16.20
C GLY A 250 2.69 -24.21 15.04
N PHE A 251 3.90 -23.68 15.28
CA PHE A 251 4.73 -23.09 14.23
C PHE A 251 5.48 -24.18 13.47
N VAL A 252 5.41 -24.13 12.14
CA VAL A 252 6.10 -25.05 11.23
C VAL A 252 7.06 -24.25 10.34
N PRO A 253 8.32 -24.68 10.17
CA PRO A 253 9.27 -24.02 9.27
C PRO A 253 8.83 -24.07 7.80
N ASP A 254 9.23 -23.07 7.02
CA ASP A 254 8.93 -22.96 5.58
C ASP A 254 9.30 -24.23 4.77
N SER A 255 10.39 -24.91 5.13
CA SER A 255 10.85 -26.16 4.48
C SER A 255 9.87 -27.33 4.63
N GLU A 256 9.09 -27.35 5.71
CA GLU A 256 8.08 -28.39 5.99
C GLU A 256 6.70 -27.99 5.45
N MET A 257 6.43 -26.68 5.35
CA MET A 257 5.17 -26.15 4.81
C MET A 257 4.85 -26.65 3.40
N TYR A 258 5.85 -26.74 2.53
CA TYR A 258 5.67 -27.32 1.18
C TYR A 258 5.11 -28.74 1.25
N MET A 259 5.67 -29.59 2.12
CA MET A 259 5.23 -30.98 2.28
C MET A 259 3.83 -31.07 2.87
N LEU A 260 3.47 -30.16 3.78
CA LEU A 260 2.12 -30.06 4.32
C LEU A 260 1.09 -29.65 3.27
N TYR A 261 1.42 -28.79 2.32
CA TYR A 261 0.51 -28.50 1.22
C TYR A 261 0.41 -29.66 0.23
N LYS A 262 1.56 -30.17 -0.22
CA LYS A 262 1.66 -31.18 -1.27
C LYS A 262 0.93 -32.48 -0.94
N ASN A 263 0.93 -32.88 0.34
CA ASN A 263 0.30 -34.12 0.78
C ASN A 263 -1.10 -33.91 1.39
N ALA A 264 -1.53 -32.66 1.59
CA ALA A 264 -2.88 -32.39 2.07
C ALA A 264 -3.91 -32.78 1.02
N ARG A 265 -5.03 -33.34 1.49
CA ARG A 265 -6.17 -33.66 0.65
C ARG A 265 -6.78 -32.40 0.03
N ALA A 266 -6.91 -31.36 0.83
CA ALA A 266 -7.23 -30.01 0.40
C ALA A 266 -6.81 -29.02 1.49
N MET A 267 -6.54 -27.78 1.09
CA MET A 267 -6.43 -26.65 1.99
C MET A 267 -7.79 -25.95 2.09
N VAL A 268 -8.29 -25.75 3.31
CA VAL A 268 -9.58 -25.09 3.55
C VAL A 268 -9.40 -23.88 4.45
N MET A 269 -9.71 -22.69 3.93
CA MET A 269 -9.51 -21.42 4.60
C MET A 269 -10.85 -20.68 4.83
N PRO A 270 -11.43 -20.73 6.04
CA PRO A 270 -12.67 -20.04 6.41
C PRO A 270 -12.47 -18.57 6.80
N SER A 271 -11.32 -17.97 6.46
CA SER A 271 -10.95 -16.62 6.88
C SER A 271 -12.00 -15.58 6.47
N ILE A 272 -12.33 -14.66 7.38
CA ILE A 272 -13.30 -13.61 7.14
C ILE A 272 -12.61 -12.33 6.64
N PHE A 273 -11.40 -12.05 7.13
CA PHE A 273 -10.66 -10.82 6.78
C PHE A 273 -9.75 -11.00 5.56
N GLY A 274 -9.51 -9.86 4.91
CA GLY A 274 -8.58 -9.70 3.79
C GLY A 274 -9.29 -9.86 2.46
N PRO A 275 -9.16 -8.92 1.52
CA PRO A 275 -9.76 -9.07 0.20
C PRO A 275 -9.29 -10.34 -0.49
N THR A 276 -7.99 -10.61 -0.43
CA THR A 276 -7.34 -11.85 -0.89
C THR A 276 -6.33 -12.34 0.15
N ASN A 277 -5.76 -13.54 -0.03
CA ASN A 277 -4.79 -14.10 0.91
C ASN A 277 -3.71 -14.93 0.18
N ILE A 278 -2.59 -15.20 0.85
CA ILE A 278 -1.47 -15.97 0.27
C ILE A 278 -1.74 -17.50 0.28
N PRO A 279 -2.30 -18.12 1.35
CA PRO A 279 -2.51 -19.57 1.42
C PRO A 279 -3.22 -20.25 0.24
N PRO A 280 -4.26 -19.65 -0.39
CA PRO A 280 -4.85 -20.22 -1.61
C PRO A 280 -3.86 -20.33 -2.77
N LEU A 281 -2.95 -19.37 -2.91
CA LEU A 281 -1.93 -19.38 -3.96
C LEU A 281 -0.90 -20.48 -3.70
N GLU A 282 -0.50 -20.66 -2.45
CA GLU A 282 0.42 -21.71 -1.99
C GLU A 282 -0.15 -23.12 -2.27
N ALA A 283 -1.43 -23.32 -1.95
CA ALA A 283 -2.14 -24.56 -2.24
C ALA A 283 -2.26 -24.83 -3.75
N MET A 284 -2.71 -23.84 -4.53
CA MET A 284 -2.80 -24.00 -5.99
C MET A 284 -1.45 -24.25 -6.65
N TYR A 285 -0.37 -23.66 -6.14
CA TYR A 285 1.00 -23.86 -6.64
C TYR A 285 1.48 -25.29 -6.43
N THR A 286 1.23 -25.86 -5.25
CA THR A 286 1.62 -27.22 -4.88
C THR A 286 0.66 -28.30 -5.41
N GLY A 287 -0.39 -27.90 -6.13
CA GLY A 287 -1.44 -28.80 -6.61
C GLY A 287 -2.38 -29.29 -5.52
N CYS A 288 -2.38 -28.67 -4.33
CA CYS A 288 -3.35 -28.95 -3.28
C CYS A 288 -4.72 -28.34 -3.66
N PRO A 289 -5.82 -29.12 -3.68
CA PRO A 289 -7.16 -28.58 -3.88
C PRO A 289 -7.50 -27.51 -2.83
N VAL A 290 -8.31 -26.53 -3.21
CA VAL A 290 -8.61 -25.35 -2.36
C VAL A 290 -10.10 -25.20 -2.11
N ALA A 291 -10.46 -24.91 -0.86
CA ALA A 291 -11.71 -24.27 -0.51
C ALA A 291 -11.48 -23.02 0.34
N VAL A 292 -12.26 -21.96 0.08
CA VAL A 292 -12.15 -20.69 0.80
C VAL A 292 -13.52 -20.17 1.20
N SER A 293 -13.56 -19.23 2.14
CA SER A 293 -14.78 -18.47 2.40
C SER A 293 -15.24 -17.71 1.14
N ASP A 294 -16.54 -17.46 1.04
CA ASP A 294 -17.14 -16.63 -0.01
C ASP A 294 -16.90 -15.12 0.17
N LYS A 295 -16.02 -14.73 1.10
CA LYS A 295 -15.82 -13.33 1.48
C LYS A 295 -14.92 -12.57 0.52
N TYR A 296 -15.29 -11.31 0.31
CA TYR A 296 -14.51 -10.33 -0.42
C TYR A 296 -14.05 -10.82 -1.81
N ALA A 297 -12.76 -10.69 -2.12
CA ALA A 297 -12.20 -11.07 -3.42
C ALA A 297 -11.63 -12.50 -3.41
N MET A 298 -11.92 -13.33 -2.40
CA MET A 298 -11.51 -14.73 -2.39
C MET A 298 -12.09 -15.53 -3.57
N PRO A 299 -13.40 -15.42 -3.89
CA PRO A 299 -13.96 -16.10 -5.06
C PRO A 299 -13.32 -15.62 -6.37
N GLU A 300 -12.99 -14.33 -6.45
CA GLU A 300 -12.25 -13.77 -7.59
C GLU A 300 -10.81 -14.28 -7.64
N GLN A 301 -10.16 -14.48 -6.50
CA GLN A 301 -8.80 -14.96 -6.40
C GLN A 301 -8.69 -16.41 -6.89
N ILE A 302 -9.59 -17.30 -6.45
CA ILE A 302 -9.56 -18.74 -6.76
C ILE A 302 -10.38 -19.15 -7.99
N GLY A 303 -11.35 -18.34 -8.43
CA GLY A 303 -12.22 -18.61 -9.58
C GLY A 303 -12.77 -20.03 -9.61
N ASP A 304 -12.60 -20.74 -10.73
CA ASP A 304 -13.07 -22.11 -10.94
C ASP A 304 -12.10 -23.19 -10.42
N ALA A 305 -11.00 -22.79 -9.77
CA ALA A 305 -9.96 -23.69 -9.29
C ALA A 305 -10.15 -24.16 -7.83
N GLY A 306 -11.23 -23.72 -7.17
CA GLY A 306 -11.54 -24.12 -5.80
C GLY A 306 -13.03 -24.05 -5.52
N LEU A 307 -13.41 -24.48 -4.33
CA LEU A 307 -14.77 -24.32 -3.81
C LEU A 307 -14.87 -23.09 -2.91
N THR A 308 -16.07 -22.54 -2.79
CA THR A 308 -16.39 -21.48 -1.84
C THR A 308 -17.49 -21.94 -0.89
N PHE A 309 -17.51 -21.38 0.32
CA PHE A 309 -18.61 -21.58 1.27
C PHE A 309 -18.84 -20.34 2.12
N ASN A 310 -20.05 -20.15 2.64
CA ASN A 310 -20.31 -19.12 3.63
C ASN A 310 -19.59 -19.46 4.96
N PRO A 311 -18.66 -18.62 5.46
CA PRO A 311 -17.91 -18.92 6.68
C PRO A 311 -18.74 -18.85 7.97
N TYR A 312 -20.03 -18.50 7.87
CA TYR A 312 -20.97 -18.49 8.99
C TYR A 312 -21.94 -19.68 8.99
N ASP A 313 -21.88 -20.54 7.97
CA ASP A 313 -22.77 -21.68 7.82
C ASP A 313 -21.99 -23.00 8.01
N VAL A 314 -22.27 -23.68 9.12
CA VAL A 314 -21.61 -24.95 9.47
C VAL A 314 -22.00 -26.07 8.49
N GLU A 315 -23.23 -26.06 8.00
CA GLU A 315 -23.73 -27.08 7.08
C GLU A 315 -23.09 -26.95 5.70
N GLU A 316 -22.94 -25.70 5.21
CA GLU A 316 -22.25 -25.45 3.96
C GLU A 316 -20.76 -25.80 4.05
N ALA A 317 -20.10 -25.42 5.16
CA ALA A 317 -18.72 -25.81 5.43
C ALA A 317 -18.57 -27.33 5.48
N ALA A 318 -19.43 -28.05 6.21
CA ALA A 318 -19.41 -29.51 6.28
C ALA A 318 -19.64 -30.16 4.90
N THR A 319 -20.56 -29.63 4.11
CA THR A 319 -20.84 -30.10 2.74
C THR A 319 -19.60 -29.98 1.85
N VAL A 320 -18.89 -28.85 1.90
CA VAL A 320 -17.64 -28.65 1.15
C VAL A 320 -16.53 -29.58 1.65
N LEU A 321 -16.39 -29.74 2.97
CA LEU A 321 -15.42 -30.67 3.55
C LEU A 321 -15.69 -32.12 3.13
N GLU A 322 -16.96 -32.55 3.15
CA GLU A 322 -17.36 -33.88 2.71
C GLU A 322 -17.02 -34.12 1.24
N GLN A 323 -17.40 -33.20 0.34
CA GLN A 323 -17.09 -33.30 -1.09
C GLN A 323 -15.58 -33.46 -1.32
N LEU A 324 -14.77 -32.59 -0.72
CA LEU A 324 -13.32 -32.67 -0.85
C LEU A 324 -12.76 -33.94 -0.19
N TRP A 325 -13.39 -34.46 0.86
CA TRP A 325 -12.93 -35.66 1.56
C TRP A 325 -13.18 -36.93 0.75
N VAL A 326 -14.34 -37.06 0.10
CA VAL A 326 -14.78 -38.33 -0.52
C VAL A 326 -14.65 -38.39 -2.03
N ASP A 327 -14.63 -37.25 -2.74
CA ASP A 327 -14.61 -37.21 -4.20
C ASP A 327 -13.18 -36.98 -4.75
N ASP A 328 -12.54 -38.07 -5.16
CA ASP A 328 -11.19 -38.06 -5.74
C ASP A 328 -11.11 -37.33 -7.09
N GLU A 329 -12.16 -37.43 -7.90
CA GLU A 329 -12.19 -36.83 -9.23
C GLU A 329 -12.38 -35.31 -9.15
N LEU A 330 -13.20 -34.85 -8.21
CA LEU A 330 -13.30 -33.43 -7.86
C LEU A 330 -11.94 -32.88 -7.44
N CYS A 331 -11.26 -33.52 -6.49
CA CYS A 331 -9.94 -33.07 -6.03
C CYS A 331 -8.91 -33.04 -7.17
N ARG A 332 -8.86 -34.07 -8.03
CA ARG A 332 -7.98 -34.09 -9.21
C ARG A 332 -8.25 -32.90 -10.13
N ARG A 333 -9.53 -32.62 -10.43
CA ARG A 333 -9.93 -31.50 -11.28
C ARG A 333 -9.58 -30.14 -10.68
N LEU A 334 -9.82 -29.94 -9.38
CA LEU A 334 -9.47 -28.69 -8.68
C LEU A 334 -7.95 -28.48 -8.62
N SER A 335 -7.18 -29.55 -8.37
CA SER A 335 -5.72 -29.51 -8.42
C SER A 335 -5.20 -29.03 -9.78
N GLU A 336 -5.68 -29.65 -10.87
CA GLU A 336 -5.29 -29.28 -12.24
C GLU A 336 -5.69 -27.85 -12.60
N ALA A 337 -6.87 -27.40 -12.17
CA ALA A 337 -7.34 -26.04 -12.35
C ALA A 337 -6.48 -25.04 -11.53
N GLY A 338 -6.11 -25.38 -10.30
CA GLY A 338 -5.24 -24.60 -9.41
C GLY A 338 -3.88 -24.34 -10.02
N ILE A 339 -3.20 -25.39 -10.48
CA ILE A 339 -1.88 -25.29 -11.13
C ILE A 339 -1.94 -24.40 -12.39
N LYS A 340 -3.04 -24.45 -13.15
CA LYS A 340 -3.22 -23.56 -14.31
C LYS A 340 -3.46 -22.12 -13.89
N ARG A 341 -4.28 -21.92 -12.86
CA ARG A 341 -4.70 -20.60 -12.38
C ARG A 341 -3.57 -19.82 -11.73
N VAL A 342 -2.79 -20.48 -10.88
CA VAL A 342 -1.74 -19.85 -10.08
C VAL A 342 -0.64 -19.19 -10.93
N LYS A 343 -0.49 -19.60 -12.20
CA LYS A 343 0.42 -18.96 -13.17
C LYS A 343 0.15 -17.46 -13.37
N ARG A 344 -1.06 -16.98 -13.08
CA ARG A 344 -1.40 -15.54 -13.11
C ARG A 344 -0.81 -14.75 -11.92
N TYR A 345 -0.40 -15.44 -10.87
CA TYR A 345 0.15 -14.91 -9.62
C TYR A 345 1.63 -15.26 -9.47
N SER A 346 2.34 -15.34 -10.60
CA SER A 346 3.77 -15.61 -10.62
C SER A 346 4.58 -14.39 -10.22
N ILE A 347 5.83 -14.61 -9.80
CA ILE A 347 6.72 -13.52 -9.41
C ILE A 347 7.01 -12.57 -10.57
N GLU A 348 7.04 -13.06 -11.81
CA GLU A 348 7.23 -12.24 -13.00
C GLU A 348 6.07 -11.27 -13.19
N ASN A 349 4.83 -11.74 -13.01
CA ASN A 349 3.63 -10.88 -13.08
C ASN A 349 3.61 -9.85 -11.94
N PHE A 350 4.02 -10.24 -10.75
CA PHE A 350 4.18 -9.33 -9.61
C PHE A 350 5.22 -8.24 -9.93
N SER A 351 6.38 -8.65 -10.46
CA SER A 351 7.50 -7.76 -10.80
C SER A 351 7.12 -6.74 -11.86
N VAL A 352 6.51 -7.17 -12.95
CA VAL A 352 6.03 -6.27 -14.02
C VAL A 352 5.08 -5.21 -13.46
N ARG A 353 4.13 -5.60 -12.60
CA ARG A 353 3.16 -4.66 -12.01
C ARG A 353 3.79 -3.70 -11.01
N LEU A 354 4.64 -4.19 -10.12
CA LEU A 354 5.33 -3.36 -9.14
C LEU A 354 6.24 -2.34 -9.85
N LEU A 355 7.04 -2.80 -10.81
CA LEU A 355 7.93 -1.93 -11.56
C LEU A 355 7.16 -0.92 -12.40
N GLN A 356 6.05 -1.30 -13.03
CA GLN A 356 5.19 -0.33 -13.71
C GLN A 356 4.73 0.80 -12.76
N CYS A 357 4.31 0.46 -11.54
CA CYS A 357 3.96 1.46 -10.52
C CYS A 357 5.16 2.36 -10.16
N VAL A 358 6.35 1.78 -9.97
CA VAL A 358 7.58 2.52 -9.69
C VAL A 358 7.93 3.47 -10.85
N ALA A 359 7.88 3.01 -12.10
CA ALA A 359 8.11 3.83 -13.28
C ALA A 359 7.12 4.99 -13.36
N ASP A 360 5.83 4.73 -13.13
CA ASP A 360 4.79 5.75 -13.19
C ASP A 360 5.03 6.84 -12.14
N VAL A 361 5.35 6.45 -10.90
CA VAL A 361 5.68 7.38 -9.82
C VAL A 361 6.95 8.17 -10.13
N TYR A 362 8.01 7.50 -10.60
CA TYR A 362 9.26 8.15 -10.99
C TYR A 362 9.05 9.18 -12.11
N ASN A 363 8.37 8.79 -13.18
CA ASN A 363 8.13 9.62 -14.36
C ASN A 363 7.23 10.83 -14.03
N LYS A 364 6.20 10.64 -13.19
CA LYS A 364 5.41 11.76 -12.64
C LYS A 364 6.33 12.71 -11.87
N GLY A 365 7.23 12.22 -11.03
CA GLY A 365 8.22 13.02 -10.30
C GLY A 365 9.22 13.77 -11.19
N VAL A 366 9.75 13.14 -12.23
CA VAL A 366 10.67 13.77 -13.21
C VAL A 366 9.94 14.86 -14.00
N THR A 367 8.74 14.57 -14.50
CA THR A 367 7.89 15.55 -15.21
C THR A 367 7.62 16.76 -14.32
N SER A 368 7.31 16.51 -13.04
CA SER A 368 7.12 17.56 -12.03
C SER A 368 8.34 18.47 -11.90
N LYS A 369 9.53 17.87 -11.71
CA LYS A 369 10.80 18.58 -11.56
C LYS A 369 11.14 19.39 -12.82
N ASN A 370 10.92 18.82 -14.01
CA ASN A 370 11.19 19.50 -15.28
C ASN A 370 10.27 20.71 -15.48
N LYS A 371 8.98 20.59 -15.19
CA LYS A 371 8.03 21.71 -15.24
C LYS A 371 8.39 22.82 -14.26
N ILE A 372 8.78 22.47 -13.03
CA ILE A 372 9.26 23.45 -12.06
C ILE A 372 10.55 24.13 -12.57
N ARG A 373 11.51 23.39 -13.14
CA ARG A 373 12.73 23.98 -13.71
C ARG A 373 12.44 24.90 -14.90
N GLU A 374 11.54 24.52 -15.80
CA GLU A 374 11.10 25.35 -16.92
C GLU A 374 10.45 26.65 -16.44
N LEU A 375 9.60 26.54 -15.41
CA LEU A 375 9.03 27.71 -14.76
C LEU A 375 10.11 28.60 -14.16
N LEU A 376 11.04 28.04 -13.38
CA LEU A 376 12.11 28.80 -12.74
C LEU A 376 13.04 29.46 -13.78
N SER A 377 13.32 28.81 -14.91
CA SER A 377 14.16 29.41 -15.98
C SER A 377 13.50 30.64 -16.61
N LYS A 378 12.16 30.66 -16.74
CA LYS A 378 11.40 31.85 -17.18
C LYS A 378 11.51 33.02 -16.20
N LEU A 379 11.82 32.74 -14.93
CA LEU A 379 11.91 33.73 -13.85
C LEU A 379 13.35 34.14 -13.50
N THR A 380 14.37 33.39 -13.93
CA THR A 380 15.78 33.54 -13.48
C THR A 380 16.39 34.90 -13.85
N HIS A 381 15.85 35.60 -14.86
CA HIS A 381 16.33 36.91 -15.32
C HIS A 381 15.34 38.05 -15.04
N LYS A 382 14.33 37.83 -14.19
CA LYS A 382 13.28 38.80 -13.91
C LYS A 382 13.50 39.46 -12.56
N ASP A 383 13.70 40.77 -12.55
CA ASP A 383 13.96 41.54 -11.33
C ASP A 383 12.68 42.01 -10.62
N SER A 384 11.55 42.02 -11.32
CA SER A 384 10.27 42.56 -10.82
C SER A 384 9.14 41.53 -10.90
N ILE A 385 9.22 40.49 -10.08
CA ILE A 385 8.22 39.41 -10.00
C ILE A 385 7.15 39.75 -8.96
N TYR A 386 5.89 39.69 -9.37
CA TYR A 386 4.71 39.89 -8.54
C TYR A 386 3.78 38.68 -8.59
N ILE A 387 3.11 38.36 -7.49
CA ILE A 387 2.07 37.30 -7.46
C ILE A 387 0.70 37.97 -7.42
N TYR A 388 -0.16 37.66 -8.38
CA TYR A 388 -1.53 38.14 -8.40
C TYR A 388 -2.40 37.34 -7.43
N GLY A 389 -3.14 38.04 -6.57
CA GLY A 389 -4.00 37.48 -5.54
C GLY A 389 -3.30 37.29 -4.19
N ALA A 390 -4.09 37.16 -3.12
CA ALA A 390 -3.62 36.92 -1.76
C ALA A 390 -4.34 35.72 -1.11
N GLY A 391 -4.80 34.78 -1.94
CA GLY A 391 -5.49 33.56 -1.50
C GLY A 391 -4.56 32.37 -1.30
N GLU A 392 -5.13 31.19 -1.07
CA GLU A 392 -4.43 29.92 -0.87
C GLU A 392 -3.44 29.59 -2.01
N TYR A 393 -3.91 29.70 -3.27
CA TYR A 393 -3.08 29.52 -4.46
C TYR A 393 -1.86 30.46 -4.49
N ALA A 394 -2.01 31.71 -4.07
CA ALA A 394 -0.91 32.66 -4.00
C ALA A 394 0.12 32.28 -2.92
N ARG A 395 -0.32 31.73 -1.78
CA ARG A 395 0.59 31.23 -0.72
C ARG A 395 1.45 30.07 -1.21
N TYR A 396 0.85 29.16 -1.97
CA TYR A 396 1.54 28.02 -2.56
C TYR A 396 2.62 28.46 -3.55
N ILE A 397 2.28 29.33 -4.51
CA ILE A 397 3.28 29.87 -5.44
C ILE A 397 4.40 30.59 -4.69
N TYR A 398 4.05 31.45 -3.72
CA TYR A 398 5.02 32.16 -2.90
C TYR A 398 6.00 31.21 -2.22
N ALA A 399 5.50 30.17 -1.55
CA ALA A 399 6.34 29.26 -0.79
C ALA A 399 7.28 28.45 -1.69
N LEU A 400 6.80 28.00 -2.87
CA LEU A 400 7.65 27.34 -3.86
C LEU A 400 8.77 28.26 -4.35
N LEU A 401 8.43 29.48 -4.78
CA LEU A 401 9.39 30.42 -5.33
C LEU A 401 10.42 30.88 -4.29
N ASN A 402 9.95 31.17 -3.08
CA ASN A 402 10.81 31.52 -1.95
C ASN A 402 11.78 30.38 -1.61
N TYR A 403 11.33 29.11 -1.67
CA TYR A 403 12.21 27.95 -1.47
C TYR A 403 13.35 27.90 -2.49
N TYR A 404 13.08 28.24 -3.75
CA TYR A 404 14.10 28.32 -4.81
C TYR A 404 14.86 29.65 -4.83
N GLY A 405 14.66 30.53 -3.83
CA GLY A 405 15.37 31.81 -3.71
C GLY A 405 14.94 32.86 -4.74
N VAL A 406 13.77 32.71 -5.35
CA VAL A 406 13.24 33.69 -6.32
C VAL A 406 12.77 34.92 -5.55
N ASN A 407 13.27 36.10 -5.93
CA ASN A 407 12.94 37.36 -5.28
C ASN A 407 11.56 37.88 -5.72
N ILE A 408 10.60 37.87 -4.79
CA ILE A 408 9.23 38.34 -5.03
C ILE A 408 9.11 39.79 -4.54
N LYS A 409 8.75 40.73 -5.43
CA LYS A 409 8.58 42.15 -5.07
C LYS A 409 7.32 42.39 -4.26
N GLY A 410 6.24 41.69 -4.56
CA GLY A 410 5.02 41.76 -3.78
C GLY A 410 3.82 41.11 -4.44
N PHE A 411 2.64 41.40 -3.90
CA PHE A 411 1.37 40.85 -4.36
C PHE A 411 0.53 41.92 -5.07
N VAL A 412 -0.28 41.49 -6.03
CA VAL A 412 -1.08 42.39 -6.87
C VAL A 412 -2.54 41.98 -6.83
N VAL A 413 -3.45 42.95 -6.74
CA VAL A 413 -4.90 42.71 -6.72
C VAL A 413 -5.63 43.67 -7.65
N SER A 414 -6.86 43.33 -8.06
CA SER A 414 -7.69 44.18 -8.92
C SER A 414 -8.35 45.36 -8.22
N LYS A 415 -8.52 45.32 -6.89
CA LYS A 415 -9.15 46.40 -6.11
C LYS A 415 -8.52 46.51 -4.72
N GLN A 416 -8.36 47.75 -4.26
CA GLN A 416 -7.70 48.18 -3.02
C GLN A 416 -8.04 47.35 -1.78
N LEU A 417 -7.00 46.97 -1.02
CA LEU A 417 -7.11 46.51 0.37
C LEU A 417 -6.51 47.53 1.38
N GLY A 418 -6.03 48.69 0.92
CA GLY A 418 -5.28 49.66 1.74
C GLY A 418 -3.78 49.32 1.79
N ASN A 419 -3.04 49.88 2.76
CA ASN A 419 -1.61 49.57 3.01
C ASN A 419 -1.44 48.19 3.67
N SER A 420 -1.98 47.16 3.03
CA SER A 420 -1.94 45.79 3.51
C SER A 420 -0.62 45.12 3.12
N LYS A 421 -0.12 44.27 4.00
CA LYS A 421 0.97 43.34 3.69
C LYS A 421 0.41 41.92 3.62
N PHE A 422 0.98 41.10 2.74
CA PHE A 422 0.72 39.66 2.67
C PHE A 422 2.04 38.91 2.65
N LEU A 423 2.21 37.96 3.58
CA LEU A 423 3.45 37.21 3.78
C LEU A 423 4.69 38.13 3.94
N GLY A 424 4.50 39.32 4.54
CA GLY A 424 5.56 40.32 4.74
C GLY A 424 5.82 41.27 3.56
N HIS A 425 5.24 41.03 2.39
CA HIS A 425 5.38 41.87 1.20
C HIS A 425 4.23 42.85 1.02
N SER A 426 4.46 43.96 0.31
CA SER A 426 3.40 44.91 -0.02
C SER A 426 2.38 44.32 -0.99
N ILE A 427 1.11 44.62 -0.77
CA ILE A 427 0.04 44.41 -1.76
C ILE A 427 -0.16 45.73 -2.51
N CYS A 428 -0.13 45.71 -3.84
CA CYS A 428 -0.35 46.91 -4.66
C CYS A 428 -1.47 46.75 -5.69
N GLU A 429 -2.00 47.91 -6.08
CA GLU A 429 -2.93 48.12 -7.20
C GLU A 429 -2.38 47.51 -8.50
N ILE A 430 -3.11 46.69 -9.27
CA ILE A 430 -2.67 46.34 -10.63
C ILE A 430 -2.40 47.61 -11.48
N GLU A 431 -3.18 48.68 -11.27
CA GLU A 431 -2.99 49.98 -11.91
C GLU A 431 -1.62 50.60 -11.60
N SER A 432 -1.09 50.39 -10.39
CA SER A 432 0.20 50.92 -9.96
C SER A 432 1.39 50.36 -10.77
N LEU A 433 1.19 49.22 -11.46
CA LEU A 433 2.20 48.57 -12.28
C LEU A 433 2.18 49.00 -13.76
N ARG A 434 1.24 49.86 -14.16
CA ARG A 434 1.04 50.27 -15.57
C ARG A 434 2.29 50.80 -16.28
N ASN A 435 3.16 51.50 -15.55
CA ASN A 435 4.38 52.11 -16.08
C ASN A 435 5.66 51.35 -15.69
N ALA A 436 5.53 50.23 -14.97
CA ALA A 436 6.66 49.47 -14.50
C ALA A 436 7.31 48.71 -15.68
N LYS A 437 8.63 48.78 -15.78
CA LYS A 437 9.40 48.08 -16.82
C LYS A 437 9.83 46.70 -16.30
N ASP A 438 9.82 45.72 -17.19
CA ASP A 438 10.26 44.34 -16.94
C ASP A 438 9.56 43.66 -15.73
N ILE A 439 8.25 43.87 -15.62
CA ILE A 439 7.42 43.19 -14.63
C ILE A 439 7.03 41.79 -15.10
N THR A 440 6.93 40.86 -14.15
CA THR A 440 6.35 39.54 -14.36
C THR A 440 5.26 39.32 -13.31
N ILE A 441 4.03 39.03 -13.75
CA ILE A 441 2.88 38.79 -12.88
C ILE A 441 2.51 37.31 -12.95
N LEU A 442 2.61 36.63 -11.81
CA LEU A 442 2.26 35.22 -11.66
C LEU A 442 0.82 35.08 -11.19
N LEU A 443 -0.01 34.32 -11.88
CA LEU A 443 -1.42 34.16 -11.49
C LEU A 443 -1.58 33.18 -10.31
N GLY A 444 -1.63 33.70 -9.08
CA GLY A 444 -1.85 32.96 -7.83
C GLY A 444 -3.33 32.77 -7.48
N LEU A 445 -4.11 32.23 -8.42
CA LEU A 445 -5.56 32.03 -8.28
C LEU A 445 -6.01 30.72 -8.93
N HIS A 446 -7.25 30.32 -8.65
CA HIS A 446 -7.84 29.14 -9.29
C HIS A 446 -7.94 29.32 -10.82
N PRO A 447 -7.61 28.31 -11.66
CA PRO A 447 -7.58 28.40 -13.12
C PRO A 447 -8.85 28.96 -13.79
N LYS A 448 -10.04 28.60 -13.27
CA LYS A 448 -11.33 29.17 -13.68
C LYS A 448 -11.40 30.71 -13.71
N ASN A 449 -10.53 31.40 -12.97
CA ASN A 449 -10.50 32.85 -12.88
C ASN A 449 -9.43 33.49 -13.79
N PHE A 450 -8.63 32.71 -14.53
CA PHE A 450 -7.51 33.23 -15.34
C PHE A 450 -7.94 34.20 -16.42
N GLU A 451 -8.94 33.85 -17.23
CA GLU A 451 -9.40 34.73 -18.32
C GLU A 451 -9.94 36.06 -17.80
N THR A 452 -10.71 36.03 -16.71
CA THR A 452 -11.25 37.25 -16.07
C THR A 452 -10.14 38.17 -15.57
N VAL A 453 -9.12 37.59 -14.92
CA VAL A 453 -7.98 38.37 -14.40
C VAL A 453 -7.11 38.88 -15.54
N LYS A 454 -6.82 38.08 -16.57
CA LYS A 454 -6.09 38.53 -17.78
C LYS A 454 -6.81 39.68 -18.47
N GLY A 455 -8.15 39.61 -18.59
CA GLY A 455 -8.97 40.72 -19.07
C GLY A 455 -8.76 41.99 -18.23
N THR A 456 -8.70 41.85 -16.91
CA THR A 456 -8.43 42.97 -16.00
C THR A 456 -7.01 43.55 -16.17
N ILE A 457 -6.00 42.70 -16.33
CA ILE A 457 -4.60 43.11 -16.55
C ILE A 457 -4.48 43.88 -17.89
N ARG A 458 -5.12 43.39 -18.96
CA ARG A 458 -5.17 44.05 -20.28
C ARG A 458 -5.82 45.42 -20.22
N LEU A 459 -6.91 45.58 -19.46
CA LEU A 459 -7.58 46.88 -19.28
C LEU A 459 -6.65 47.94 -18.66
N HIS A 460 -5.62 47.52 -17.94
CA HIS A 460 -4.62 48.41 -17.35
C HIS A 460 -3.37 48.60 -18.23
N ASN A 461 -3.41 48.21 -19.51
CA ASN A 461 -2.32 48.33 -20.49
C ASN A 461 -1.03 47.57 -20.12
N ILE A 462 -1.13 46.50 -19.33
CA ILE A 462 -0.01 45.59 -19.08
C ILE A 462 -0.05 44.49 -20.16
N ALA A 463 1.09 44.25 -20.80
CA ALA A 463 1.19 43.30 -21.91
C ALA A 463 1.05 41.84 -21.43
N ASP A 464 0.38 41.01 -22.24
CA ASP A 464 0.11 39.59 -21.91
C ASP A 464 1.40 38.77 -21.72
N ASN A 465 2.49 39.14 -22.39
CA ASN A 465 3.79 38.47 -22.25
C ASN A 465 4.44 38.70 -20.88
N CYS A 466 3.91 39.61 -20.07
CA CYS A 466 4.31 39.82 -18.68
C CYS A 466 3.57 38.88 -17.70
N VAL A 467 2.58 38.10 -18.16
CA VAL A 467 1.76 37.23 -17.31
C VAL A 467 2.20 35.78 -17.44
N VAL A 468 2.40 35.10 -16.31
CA VAL A 468 2.69 33.66 -16.27
C VAL A 468 1.57 32.94 -15.52
N GLU A 469 0.97 31.96 -16.19
CA GLU A 469 -0.11 31.15 -15.65
C GLU A 469 0.43 29.93 -14.89
N PHE A 470 -0.05 29.72 -13.67
CA PHE A 470 0.16 28.48 -12.93
C PHE A 470 -1.05 27.57 -13.12
N SER A 471 -1.06 26.74 -14.17
CA SER A 471 -2.16 25.79 -14.38
C SER A 471 -2.43 24.91 -13.15
N GLU A 472 -3.60 24.29 -13.10
CA GLU A 472 -3.97 23.32 -12.06
C GLU A 472 -2.91 22.23 -11.87
N GLU A 473 -2.28 21.84 -12.97
CA GLU A 473 -1.16 20.92 -13.00
C GLU A 473 0.01 21.42 -12.14
N TYR A 474 0.43 22.68 -12.26
CA TYR A 474 1.49 23.24 -11.40
C TYR A 474 1.10 23.21 -9.92
N PHE A 475 -0.17 23.40 -9.57
CA PHE A 475 -0.61 23.31 -8.18
C PHE A 475 -0.56 21.88 -7.64
N GLN A 476 -0.89 20.88 -8.46
CA GLN A 476 -0.72 19.48 -8.09
C GLN A 476 0.77 19.12 -7.90
N LEU A 477 1.65 19.67 -8.74
CA LEU A 477 3.10 19.54 -8.60
C LEU A 477 3.62 20.20 -7.32
N LEU A 478 3.09 21.38 -7.01
CA LEU A 478 3.42 22.16 -5.83
C LEU A 478 2.93 21.46 -4.57
N TRP A 479 1.74 20.84 -4.59
CA TRP A 479 1.23 20.01 -3.50
C TRP A 479 2.12 18.80 -3.23
N ASN A 480 2.53 18.08 -4.29
CA ASN A 480 3.47 16.96 -4.16
C ASN A 480 4.83 17.44 -3.61
N PHE A 481 5.29 18.64 -3.98
CA PHE A 481 6.49 19.26 -3.41
C PHE A 481 6.30 19.68 -1.94
N LEU A 482 5.15 20.27 -1.59
CA LEU A 482 4.78 20.68 -0.23
C LEU A 482 4.61 19.48 0.73
N ALA A 483 4.23 18.33 0.20
CA ALA A 483 4.15 17.06 0.93
C ALA A 483 5.52 16.49 1.31
N THR A 484 6.61 16.99 0.73
CA THR A 484 7.98 16.58 1.10
C THR A 484 8.46 17.32 2.35
N VAL A 485 9.47 16.85 3.10
CA VAL A 485 10.07 17.60 4.23
C VAL A 485 10.52 19.01 3.84
N ARG A 486 11.02 19.19 2.62
CA ARG A 486 11.38 20.51 2.06
C ARG A 486 10.15 21.40 1.87
N GLY A 487 9.03 20.76 1.54
CA GLY A 487 7.69 21.32 1.50
C GLY A 487 7.05 21.59 2.86
N LYS A 488 7.34 20.78 3.88
CA LYS A 488 6.87 21.00 5.26
C LYS A 488 7.48 22.23 5.89
N ALA A 489 8.78 22.49 5.68
CA ALA A 489 9.38 23.77 6.06
C ALA A 489 8.66 24.96 5.38
N CYS A 490 8.22 24.78 4.14
CA CYS A 490 7.41 25.77 3.42
C CYS A 490 5.98 25.89 4.00
N LEU A 491 5.34 24.79 4.41
CA LEU A 491 4.01 24.79 5.04
C LEU A 491 4.05 25.34 6.46
N GLU A 492 5.08 25.05 7.25
CA GLU A 492 5.32 25.63 8.57
C GLU A 492 5.53 27.13 8.45
N MET A 493 6.29 27.59 7.43
CA MET A 493 6.40 28.99 7.08
C MET A 493 5.03 29.60 6.71
N ILE A 494 4.22 28.94 5.87
CA ILE A 494 2.86 29.38 5.52
C ILE A 494 1.95 29.46 6.76
N ASN A 495 2.02 28.46 7.66
CA ASN A 495 1.20 28.37 8.87
C ASN A 495 1.62 29.40 9.94
N HIS A 496 2.92 29.70 10.06
CA HIS A 496 3.43 30.77 10.91
C HIS A 496 3.07 32.18 10.40
N LEU A 497 2.88 32.32 9.08
CA LEU A 497 2.52 33.60 8.45
C LEU A 497 1.01 33.95 8.54
N GLY A 498 0.20 33.13 9.24
CA GLY A 498 -1.17 33.44 9.65
C GLY A 498 -2.25 33.19 8.59
N ARG A 499 -3.47 32.86 9.06
CA ARG A 499 -4.69 32.84 8.23
C ARG A 499 -5.17 34.27 8.02
N PHE A 500 -4.72 34.91 6.94
CA PHE A 500 -5.41 36.07 6.34
C PHE A 500 -6.66 35.64 5.59
#